data_AF-A0A2K8NBY4-F1
#
_entry.id   AF-A0A2K8NBY4-F1
#
_cell.length_a   1.000
_cell.length_b   1.000
_cell.length_c   1.000
_cell.angle_alpha   90.00
_cell.angle_beta   90.00
_cell.angle_gamma   90.00
#
_symmetry.space_group_name_H-M   'P 1'
#
loop_
_entity.id
_entity.type
_entity.pdbx_description
1 polymer ?
#
loop_
_entity_poly.entity_id
_entity_poly.type
_entity_poly.pdbx_seq_one_letter_code
_entity_poly.pdbx_strand_id
1 'polypeptide(L)' 'MLSNIGFPGLILILIIALVVFGPSKLPEIGRAVGRGLREFKDSVRDVTSTDDKQETPTVQQAQTSKDREV' A
#
# COMPACT_ATOMS: atom_id res chain seq x y z
N MET A 1 7.80 29.10 22.66
CA MET A 1 9.23 28.72 22.51
C MET A 1 9.41 27.29 22.00
N LEU A 2 8.62 26.29 22.44
CA LEU A 2 8.75 24.88 21.99
C LEU A 2 7.97 24.50 20.71
N SER A 3 6.99 25.30 20.29
CA SER A 3 6.16 25.00 19.10
C SER A 3 6.89 25.12 17.76
N ASN A 4 8.14 25.59 17.75
CA ASN A 4 8.98 25.69 16.55
C ASN A 4 9.79 24.41 16.26
N ILE A 5 9.77 23.41 17.16
CA ILE A 5 10.39 22.08 16.99
C ILE A 5 9.44 21.11 16.25
N GLY A 6 8.53 21.64 15.44
CA GLY A 6 7.62 20.83 14.61
C GLY A 6 8.32 20.18 13.41
N PHE A 7 7.70 20.31 12.25
CA PHE A 7 8.17 19.77 10.96
C PHE A 7 9.69 19.96 10.66
N PRO A 8 10.36 21.07 11.06
CA PRO A 8 11.80 21.23 10.85
C PRO A 8 12.67 20.17 11.57
N GLY A 9 12.28 19.76 12.78
CA GLY A 9 13.00 18.73 13.54
C GLY A 9 12.89 17.35 12.89
N LEU A 10 11.70 17.02 12.37
CA LEU A 10 11.46 15.80 11.61
C LEU A 10 12.35 15.75 10.35
N ILE A 11 12.44 16.86 9.61
CA ILE A 11 13.28 16.96 8.40
C ILE A 11 14.76 16.70 8.73
N LEU A 12 15.28 17.25 9.84
CA LEU A 12 16.67 17.02 10.24
C LEU A 12 16.95 15.53 10.49
N ILE A 13 16.06 14.86 11.21
CA ILE A 13 16.15 13.41 11.46
C ILE A 13 16.07 12.64 10.14
N LEU A 14 15.16 13.05 9.24
CA LEU A 14 15.01 12.44 7.93
C LEU A 14 16.30 12.54 7.12
N ILE A 15 16.94 13.70 7.09
CA ILE A 15 18.22 13.90 6.39
C ILE A 15 19.30 12.97 6.95
N ILE A 16 19.43 12.85 8.27
CA ILE A 16 20.41 11.94 8.88
C ILE A 16 20.10 10.48 8.51
N ALA A 17 18.83 10.07 8.60
CA ALA A 17 18.40 8.75 8.19
C ALA A 17 18.66 8.48 6.70
N LEU A 18 18.47 9.48 5.83
CA LEU A 18 18.77 9.41 4.41
C LEU A 18 20.26 9.30 4.11
N VAL A 19 21.13 9.88 4.93
CA VAL A 19 22.58 9.71 4.77
C VAL A 19 23.01 8.29 5.15
N VAL A 20 22.44 7.73 6.22
CA VAL A 20 22.78 6.38 6.70
C VAL A 20 22.18 5.29 5.81
N PHE A 21 20.90 5.40 5.49
CA PHE A 21 20.16 4.38 4.75
C PHE A 21 20.07 4.65 3.24
N GLY A 22 20.20 5.91 2.80
CA GLY A 22 20.03 6.32 1.40
C GLY A 22 18.57 6.64 1.02
N PRO A 23 18.34 7.62 0.12
CA PRO A 23 16.99 8.01 -0.32
C PRO A 23 16.25 6.96 -1.13
N SER A 24 16.96 5.99 -1.69
CA SER A 24 16.34 4.88 -2.41
C SER A 24 15.78 3.80 -1.48
N LYS A 25 16.31 3.66 -0.26
CA LYS A 25 15.91 2.58 0.67
C LYS A 25 14.60 2.83 1.39
N LEU A 26 14.33 4.07 1.81
CA LEU A 26 13.05 4.42 2.43
C LEU A 26 11.82 4.11 1.55
N PRO A 27 11.76 4.50 0.26
CA PRO A 27 10.63 4.16 -0.60
C PRO A 27 10.57 2.67 -0.97
N GLU A 28 11.72 1.99 -1.04
CA GLU A 28 11.79 0.54 -1.27
C GLU A 28 11.13 -0.23 -0.11
N ILE A 29 11.48 0.11 1.13
CA ILE A 29 10.89 -0.45 2.34
C ILE A 29 9.40 -0.07 2.44
N GLY A 30 9.06 1.19 2.19
CA GLY A 30 7.67 1.66 2.20
C GLY A 30 6.79 0.93 1.18
N ARG A 31 7.32 0.60 -0.01
CA ARG A 31 6.61 -0.21 -1.01
C ARG A 31 6.40 -1.65 -0.55
N ALA A 32 7.39 -2.26 0.10
CA ALA A 32 7.28 -3.62 0.64
C ALA A 32 6.25 -3.67 1.79
N VAL A 33 6.36 -2.77 2.75
CA VAL A 33 5.41 -2.63 3.88
C VAL A 33 4.02 -2.28 3.37
N GLY A 34 3.91 -1.37 2.39
CA GLY A 34 2.63 -0.95 1.83
C GLY A 34 1.87 -2.09 1.13
N ARG A 35 2.58 -2.99 0.43
CA ARG A 35 1.97 -4.20 -0.14
C ARG A 35 1.47 -5.15 0.96
N GLY A 36 2.30 -5.41 1.97
CA GLY A 36 1.90 -6.26 3.10
C GLY A 36 0.72 -5.69 3.88
N LEU A 37 0.70 -4.37 4.13
CA LEU A 37 -0.42 -3.70 4.79
C LEU A 37 -1.68 -3.71 3.92
N ARG A 38 -1.55 -3.63 2.59
CA ARG A 38 -2.67 -3.70 1.67
C ARG A 38 -3.32 -5.09 1.69
N GLU A 39 -2.51 -6.14 1.58
CA GLU A 39 -2.96 -7.53 1.67
C GLU A 39 -3.57 -7.82 3.04
N PHE A 40 -2.91 -7.39 4.13
CA PHE A 40 -3.44 -7.52 5.49
C PHE A 40 -4.80 -6.84 5.63
N LYS A 41 -4.94 -5.60 5.13
CA LYS A 41 -6.21 -4.86 5.16
C LYS A 41 -7.29 -5.56 4.32
N ASP A 42 -6.94 -6.12 3.16
CA ASP A 42 -7.90 -6.84 2.32
C ASP A 42 -8.35 -8.15 3.00
N SER A 43 -7.43 -8.92 3.63
CA SER A 43 -7.78 -10.10 4.43
C SER A 43 -8.63 -9.78 5.67
N VAL A 44 -8.31 -8.70 6.39
CA VAL A 44 -9.11 -8.26 7.54
C VAL A 44 -10.52 -7.82 7.10
N ARG A 45 -10.65 -7.22 5.91
CA ARG A 45 -11.95 -6.86 5.34
C ARG A 45 -12.77 -8.10 5.01
N ASP A 46 -12.20 -9.13 4.40
CA ASP A 46 -12.93 -10.36 4.11
C ASP A 46 -13.43 -11.05 5.40
N VAL A 47 -12.60 -11.06 6.45
CA VAL A 47 -12.96 -11.63 7.75
C VAL A 47 -14.05 -10.81 8.45
N THR A 48 -13.95 -9.47 8.43
CA THR A 48 -14.96 -8.61 9.08
C THR A 48 -16.26 -8.47 8.28
N SER A 49 -16.21 -8.67 6.95
CA SER A 49 -17.36 -8.62 6.06
C SER A 49 -18.11 -9.95 5.97
N THR A 50 -17.72 -10.97 6.73
CA THR A 50 -18.48 -12.24 6.83
C THR A 50 -19.85 -12.04 7.52
N ASP A 51 -20.12 -10.87 8.10
CA ASP A 51 -21.47 -10.51 8.61
C ASP A 51 -22.32 -9.66 7.62
N ASP A 52 -21.76 -9.13 6.51
CA ASP A 52 -22.52 -8.31 5.56
C ASP A 52 -22.05 -8.52 4.10
N LYS A 53 -22.88 -9.23 3.34
CA LYS A 53 -22.75 -9.57 1.91
C LYS A 53 -22.54 -8.33 1.03
N GLN A 54 -21.54 -8.34 0.12
CA GLN A 54 -21.64 -7.86 -1.28
C GLN A 54 -20.33 -7.96 -2.11
N GLU A 55 -20.29 -8.99 -2.96
CA GLU A 55 -20.03 -9.00 -4.42
C GLU A 55 -19.19 -7.89 -5.11
N THR A 56 -18.04 -8.31 -5.69
CA THR A 56 -17.43 -7.96 -7.01
C THR A 56 -16.73 -6.59 -7.24
N PRO A 57 -15.75 -6.45 -8.20
CA PRO A 57 -15.41 -7.35 -9.31
C PRO A 57 -13.91 -7.71 -9.49
N THR A 58 -13.66 -8.99 -9.79
CA THR A 58 -12.45 -9.47 -10.44
C THR A 58 -12.48 -9.04 -11.92
N VAL A 59 -11.85 -7.91 -12.24
CA VAL A 59 -11.54 -7.54 -13.64
C VAL A 59 -10.25 -8.25 -14.03
N GLN A 60 -10.30 -9.54 -14.39
CA GLN A 60 -9.25 -10.16 -15.20
C GLN A 60 -9.70 -11.53 -15.78
N GLN A 61 -10.71 -11.54 -16.64
CA GLN A 61 -10.84 -12.58 -17.67
C GLN A 61 -11.31 -11.94 -18.97
N ALA A 62 -10.39 -11.23 -19.62
CA ALA A 62 -10.42 -11.07 -21.07
C ALA A 62 -9.71 -12.30 -21.66
N GLN A 63 -10.36 -13.47 -21.54
CA GLN A 63 -10.05 -14.66 -22.34
C GLN A 63 -10.94 -14.55 -23.59
N THR A 64 -10.36 -14.36 -24.78
CA THR A 64 -10.02 -15.48 -25.68
C THR A 64 -11.19 -16.44 -25.83
N SER A 65 -12.14 -16.13 -26.71
CA SER A 65 -12.92 -17.10 -27.50
C SER A 65 -13.84 -16.34 -28.47
N LYS A 66 -13.22 -15.62 -29.42
CA LYS A 66 -13.87 -15.27 -30.69
C LYS A 66 -13.66 -16.44 -31.64
N ASP A 67 -14.27 -17.58 -31.33
CA ASP A 67 -14.29 -18.73 -32.21
C ASP A 67 -15.55 -19.54 -31.87
N ARG A 68 -16.40 -19.73 -32.88
CA ARG A 68 -17.77 -20.28 -32.86
C ARG A 68 -18.89 -19.37 -32.35
N GLU A 69 -19.42 -18.54 -33.25
CA GLU A 69 -20.86 -18.59 -33.55
C GLU A 69 -21.10 -18.10 -34.99
N VAL A 70 -21.64 -19.04 -35.79
CA VAL A 70 -22.43 -18.95 -37.05
C VAL A 70 -21.88 -18.24 -38.29
#